data_AF-A0A3E2CCU3-F1
#
_entry.id   AF-A0A3E2CCU3-F1
#
_cell.length_a   1.000
_cell.length_b   1.000
_cell.length_c   1.000
_cell.angle_alpha   90.00
_cell.angle_beta   90.00
_cell.angle_gamma   90.00
#
_symmetry.space_group_name_H-M   'P 1'
#
loop_
_entity.id
_entity.type
_entity.pdbx_description
1 polymer ?
#
loop_
_entity_poly.entity_id
_entity_poly.type
_entity_poly.pdbx_seq_one_letter_code
_entity_poly.pdbx_strand_id
1 'polypeptide(L)'
;MLHKSTHNTDRKGAVASSKPFDSKAITKVVKEGIACVQAAKTMEELKAAKTKYAGAQSAMTLASKSIGSLQVEEKKEAGKIMSALRADFGREFAAAQERIKAIEEANMLQKETVDMTLPINRKPLGARHP
;
A
#
# COMPACT_ATOMS: atom_id res chain seq x y z
N MET A 1 -20.24 11.28 -67.73
CA MET A 1 -19.36 10.09 -67.71
C MET A 1 -18.14 10.40 -66.85
N LEU A 2 -17.79 9.49 -65.93
CA LEU A 2 -16.48 9.30 -65.25
C LEU A 2 -16.13 10.33 -64.13
N HIS A 3 -16.36 10.01 -62.85
CA HIS A 3 -15.49 9.28 -61.90
C HIS A 3 -14.18 10.01 -61.52
N LYS A 4 -14.05 10.49 -60.26
CA LYS A 4 -13.22 9.84 -59.21
C LYS A 4 -13.14 10.65 -57.90
N SER A 5 -13.22 9.89 -56.81
CA SER A 5 -12.95 10.19 -55.40
C SER A 5 -11.58 10.83 -55.16
N THR A 6 -11.45 11.72 -54.17
CA THR A 6 -10.34 11.71 -53.20
C THR A 6 -10.67 12.51 -51.92
N HIS A 7 -10.74 11.74 -50.82
CA HIS A 7 -10.47 12.03 -49.42
C HIS A 7 -10.41 13.47 -48.87
N ASN A 8 -11.43 13.74 -48.04
CA ASN A 8 -11.35 14.51 -46.80
C ASN A 8 -10.23 13.98 -45.88
N THR A 9 -9.33 14.85 -45.40
CA THR A 9 -8.93 15.06 -43.99
C THR A 9 -7.53 15.68 -43.95
N ASP A 10 -7.43 16.95 -43.58
CA ASP A 10 -6.22 17.49 -42.94
C ASP A 10 -6.57 18.74 -42.13
N ARG A 11 -7.28 18.53 -41.00
CA ARG A 11 -7.28 19.49 -39.89
C ARG A 11 -5.99 19.29 -39.12
N LYS A 12 -4.94 20.02 -39.51
CA LYS A 12 -3.75 20.24 -38.67
C LYS A 12 -4.16 21.00 -37.41
N GLY A 13 -4.48 20.26 -36.36
CA GLY A 13 -4.48 20.71 -34.98
C GLY A 13 -3.40 19.95 -34.22
N ALA A 14 -2.14 20.36 -34.36
CA ALA A 14 -1.07 19.92 -33.46
C ALA A 14 -1.26 20.64 -32.12
N VAL A 15 -2.19 20.13 -31.31
CA VAL A 15 -2.45 20.61 -29.96
C VAL A 15 -1.37 20.05 -29.05
N ALA A 16 -0.79 20.97 -28.29
CA ALA A 16 0.19 20.78 -27.22
C ALA A 16 0.07 19.46 -26.45
N SER A 17 1.22 18.82 -26.27
CA SER A 17 1.47 17.67 -25.41
C SER A 17 1.09 17.97 -23.95
N SER A 18 -0.15 17.72 -23.56
CA SER A 18 -0.50 17.58 -22.14
C SER A 18 -0.10 16.17 -21.70
N LYS A 19 1.03 16.01 -21.00
CA LYS A 19 1.41 14.73 -20.40
C LYS A 19 0.38 14.38 -19.30
N PRO A 20 -0.49 13.37 -19.45
CA PRO A 20 -1.54 13.08 -18.47
C PRO A 20 -1.06 12.12 -17.36
N PHE A 21 0.24 11.79 -17.35
CA PHE A 21 0.88 10.88 -16.41
C PHE A 21 2.31 11.35 -16.11
N ASP A 22 2.50 11.97 -14.95
CA ASP A 22 3.85 12.24 -14.43
C ASP A 22 4.32 11.05 -13.58
N SER A 23 4.99 10.10 -14.25
CA SER A 23 5.60 8.94 -13.60
C SER A 23 6.53 9.33 -12.44
N LYS A 24 7.26 10.44 -12.55
CA LYS A 24 8.21 10.87 -11.51
C LYS A 24 7.49 11.36 -10.27
N ALA A 25 6.44 12.17 -10.44
CA ALA A 25 5.62 12.64 -9.33
C ALA A 25 4.96 11.47 -8.58
N ILE A 26 4.38 10.51 -9.30
CA ILE A 26 3.73 9.34 -8.69
C ILE A 26 4.75 8.48 -7.95
N THR A 27 5.92 8.25 -8.55
CA THR A 27 7.01 7.50 -7.90
C THR A 27 7.46 8.18 -6.61
N LYS A 28 7.56 9.52 -6.60
CA LYS A 28 7.92 10.28 -5.39
C LYS A 28 6.86 10.12 -4.29
N VAL A 29 5.58 10.24 -4.63
CA VAL A 29 4.47 10.04 -3.68
C VAL A 29 4.46 8.62 -3.12
N VAL A 30 4.74 7.60 -3.94
CA VAL A 30 4.82 6.20 -3.49
C VAL A 30 6.00 6.00 -2.54
N LYS A 31 7.17 6.59 -2.84
CA LYS A 31 8.34 6.55 -1.95
C LYS A 31 8.08 7.25 -0.61
N GLU A 32 7.42 8.40 -0.63
CA GLU A 32 6.98 9.08 0.59
C GLU A 32 6.00 8.21 1.39
N GLY A 33 5.06 7.54 0.70
CA GLY A 33 4.14 6.59 1.31
C GLY A 33 4.86 5.40 1.96
N ILE A 34 5.87 4.84 1.29
CA ILE A 34 6.73 3.77 1.84
C ILE A 34 7.47 4.26 3.09
N ALA A 35 8.04 5.46 3.06
CA ALA A 35 8.70 6.04 4.23
C ALA A 35 7.72 6.24 5.40
N CYS A 36 6.49 6.71 5.14
CA CYS A 36 5.44 6.80 6.16
C CYS A 36 5.05 5.43 6.72
N VAL A 37 4.94 4.40 5.87
CA VAL A 37 4.63 3.02 6.28
C VAL A 37 5.76 2.44 7.14
N GLN A 38 7.01 2.73 6.81
CA GLN A 38 8.16 2.29 7.61
C GLN A 38 8.29 3.04 8.94
N ALA A 39 7.88 4.31 8.98
CA ALA A 39 7.87 5.12 10.21
C ALA A 39 6.67 4.84 11.12
N ALA A 40 5.60 4.22 10.61
CA ALA A 40 4.43 3.86 11.39
C ALA A 40 4.80 2.83 12.49
N LYS A 41 4.37 3.11 13.72
CA LYS A 41 4.65 2.26 14.89
C LYS A 41 3.43 1.47 15.35
N THR A 42 2.24 1.84 14.89
CA THR A 42 0.97 1.24 15.29
C THR A 42 0.19 0.74 14.08
N MET A 43 -0.68 -0.26 14.31
CA MET A 43 -1.56 -0.79 13.28
C MET A 43 -2.51 0.28 12.72
N GLU A 44 -2.90 1.26 13.54
CA GLU A 44 -3.77 2.38 13.12
C GLU A 44 -3.04 3.35 12.19
N GLU A 45 -1.81 3.74 12.51
CA GLU A 45 -0.97 4.59 11.65
C GLU A 45 -0.69 3.92 10.31
N LEU A 46 -0.42 2.60 10.33
CA LEU A 46 -0.21 1.81 9.12
C LEU A 46 -1.47 1.79 8.23
N LYS A 47 -2.66 1.58 8.82
CA LYS A 47 -3.95 1.66 8.09
C LYS A 47 -4.25 3.06 7.57
N ALA A 48 -3.92 4.11 8.33
CA ALA A 48 -4.08 5.50 7.92
C ALA A 48 -3.17 5.83 6.73
N ALA A 49 -1.91 5.40 6.76
CA ALA A 49 -0.97 5.54 5.65
C ALA A 49 -1.47 4.81 4.40
N LYS A 50 -1.95 3.57 4.52
CA LYS A 50 -2.56 2.84 3.40
C LYS A 50 -3.77 3.57 2.81
N THR A 51 -4.64 4.13 3.65
CA THR A 51 -5.80 4.89 3.17
C THR A 51 -5.37 6.17 2.45
N LYS A 52 -4.38 6.88 2.97
CA LYS A 52 -3.86 8.12 2.38
C LYS A 52 -3.17 7.89 1.03
N TYR A 53 -2.34 6.85 0.92
CA TYR A 53 -1.50 6.61 -0.26
C TYR A 53 -2.04 5.58 -1.25
N ALA A 54 -2.89 4.64 -0.81
CA ALA A 54 -3.48 3.58 -1.64
C ALA A 54 -5.02 3.51 -1.57
N GLY A 55 -5.68 4.47 -0.92
CA GLY A 55 -7.15 4.53 -0.83
C GLY A 55 -7.84 5.03 -2.10
N ALA A 56 -9.17 5.14 -2.04
CA ALA A 56 -10.02 5.50 -3.19
C ALA A 56 -9.75 6.92 -3.75
N GLN A 57 -9.28 7.83 -2.90
CA GLN A 57 -8.93 9.22 -3.27
C GLN A 57 -7.41 9.46 -3.30
N SER A 58 -6.61 8.40 -3.24
CA SER A 58 -5.15 8.53 -3.23
C SER A 58 -4.60 8.91 -4.60
N ALA A 59 -3.40 9.53 -4.59
CA ALA A 59 -2.66 9.85 -5.81
C ALA A 59 -2.48 8.64 -6.73
N MET A 60 -2.30 7.44 -6.16
CA MET A 60 -2.20 6.19 -6.92
C MET A 60 -3.50 5.82 -7.65
N THR A 61 -4.65 5.98 -6.98
CA THR A 61 -5.96 5.68 -7.57
C THR A 61 -6.35 6.72 -8.62
N LEU A 62 -6.08 8.00 -8.36
CA LEU A 62 -6.31 9.07 -9.32
C LEU A 62 -5.42 8.89 -10.57
N ALA A 63 -4.15 8.55 -10.39
CA ALA A 63 -3.25 8.22 -11.50
C ALA A 63 -3.74 7.00 -12.31
N SER A 64 -4.31 5.99 -11.65
CA SER A 64 -4.85 4.82 -12.36
C SER A 64 -6.09 5.15 -13.17
N LYS A 65 -6.92 6.08 -12.70
CA LYS A 65 -8.05 6.59 -13.46
C LYS A 65 -7.59 7.40 -14.67
N SER A 66 -6.56 8.24 -14.53
CA SER A 66 -6.02 9.02 -15.66
C SER A 66 -5.34 8.14 -16.71
N ILE A 67 -4.74 7.01 -16.32
CA ILE A 67 -4.23 6.00 -17.27
C ILE A 67 -5.34 5.43 -18.16
N GLY A 68 -6.56 5.33 -17.65
CA GLY A 68 -7.72 4.81 -18.40
C GLY A 68 -8.09 5.66 -19.62
N SER A 69 -7.78 6.97 -19.60
CA SER A 69 -8.04 7.92 -20.67
C SER A 69 -6.90 8.08 -21.69
N LEU A 70 -5.80 7.32 -21.55
CA LEU A 70 -4.63 7.41 -22.44
C LEU A 70 -4.79 6.57 -23.72
N GLN A 71 -3.99 6.89 -24.74
CA GLN A 71 -3.85 6.06 -25.94
C GLN A 71 -3.25 4.67 -25.60
N VAL A 72 -3.50 3.67 -26.44
CA VAL A 72 -3.22 2.24 -26.16
C VAL A 72 -1.74 1.99 -25.81
N GLU A 73 -0.83 2.67 -26.51
CA GLU A 73 0.62 2.56 -26.37
C GLU A 73 1.10 3.13 -25.03
N GLU A 74 0.68 4.35 -24.69
CA GLU A 74 1.00 5.00 -23.42
C GLU A 74 0.38 4.27 -22.22
N LYS A 75 -0.82 3.69 -22.42
CA LYS A 75 -1.52 2.91 -21.40
C LYS A 75 -0.72 1.67 -20.98
N LYS A 76 -0.02 1.01 -21.92
CA LYS A 76 0.81 -0.17 -21.63
C LYS A 76 2.02 0.18 -20.76
N GLU A 77 2.72 1.26 -21.09
CA GLU A 77 3.90 1.72 -20.35
C GLU A 77 3.51 2.24 -18.96
N ALA A 78 2.51 3.13 -18.88
CA ALA A 78 2.03 3.69 -17.63
C ALA A 78 1.43 2.61 -16.71
N GLY A 79 0.70 1.64 -17.28
CA GLY A 79 0.17 0.50 -16.53
C GLY A 79 1.26 -0.38 -15.92
N LYS A 80 2.35 -0.65 -16.65
CA LYS A 80 3.50 -1.43 -16.15
C LYS A 80 4.22 -0.72 -14.99
N ILE A 81 4.40 0.60 -15.11
CA ILE A 81 5.01 1.40 -14.03
C ILE A 81 4.09 1.42 -12.81
N MET A 82 2.80 1.66 -13.01
CA MET A 82 1.82 1.75 -11.94
C MET A 82 1.65 0.43 -11.17
N SER A 83 1.69 -0.71 -11.87
CA SER A 83 1.60 -2.03 -11.24
C SER A 83 2.85 -2.35 -10.43
N ALA A 84 4.04 -2.00 -10.92
CA ALA A 84 5.30 -2.14 -10.18
C ALA A 84 5.29 -1.32 -8.89
N LEU A 85 4.90 -0.04 -8.97
CA LEU A 85 4.80 0.84 -7.79
C LEU A 85 3.78 0.34 -6.76
N ARG A 86 2.65 -0.23 -7.21
CA ARG A 86 1.70 -0.90 -6.30
C ARG A 86 2.29 -2.10 -5.61
N ALA A 87 3.04 -2.93 -6.36
CA ALA A 87 3.68 -4.10 -5.80
C ALA A 87 4.74 -3.70 -4.76
N ASP A 88 5.56 -2.68 -5.03
CA ASP A 88 6.55 -2.14 -4.10
C ASP A 88 5.90 -1.64 -2.80
N PHE A 89 4.87 -0.79 -2.91
CA PHE A 89 4.13 -0.30 -1.75
C PHE A 89 3.49 -1.45 -0.95
N GLY A 90 2.89 -2.43 -1.64
CA GLY A 90 2.26 -3.59 -1.00
C GLY A 90 3.26 -4.47 -0.24
N ARG A 91 4.47 -4.68 -0.78
CA ARG A 91 5.54 -5.42 -0.12
C ARG A 91 6.00 -4.75 1.17
N GLU A 92 6.31 -3.45 1.10
CA GLU A 92 6.76 -2.67 2.27
C GLU A 92 5.66 -2.58 3.34
N PHE A 93 4.40 -2.45 2.91
CA PHE A 93 3.25 -2.48 3.80
C PHE A 93 3.09 -3.82 4.53
N ALA A 94 3.21 -4.94 3.81
CA ALA A 94 3.14 -6.27 4.42
C ALA A 94 4.27 -6.47 5.44
N ALA A 95 5.51 -6.10 5.09
CA ALA A 95 6.65 -6.19 5.99
C ALA A 95 6.48 -5.33 7.26
N ALA A 96 5.97 -4.09 7.12
CA ALA A 96 5.68 -3.24 8.27
C ALA A 96 4.54 -3.80 9.14
N GLN A 97 3.50 -4.37 8.52
CA GLN A 97 2.38 -5.00 9.22
C GLN A 97 2.84 -6.20 10.05
N GLU A 98 3.68 -7.08 9.50
CA GLU A 98 4.22 -8.23 10.23
C GLU A 98 5.08 -7.81 11.41
N ARG A 99 5.95 -6.80 11.24
CA ARG A 99 6.78 -6.27 12.34
C ARG A 99 5.93 -5.74 13.50
N ILE A 100 4.93 -4.90 13.20
CA ILE A 100 4.06 -4.32 14.24
C ILE A 100 3.27 -5.42 14.93
N LYS A 101 2.74 -6.39 14.17
CA LYS A 101 2.00 -7.52 14.73
C LYS A 101 2.87 -8.36 15.67
N ALA A 102 4.12 -8.64 15.30
CA ALA A 102 5.05 -9.38 16.16
C ALA A 102 5.38 -8.61 17.45
N ILE A 103 5.51 -7.27 17.39
CA ILE A 103 5.72 -6.43 18.57
C ILE A 103 4.48 -6.45 19.48
N GLU A 104 3.28 -6.33 18.92
CA GLU A 104 2.03 -6.39 19.67
C GLU A 104 1.83 -7.76 20.35
N GLU A 105 2.10 -8.85 19.63
CA GLU A 105 2.05 -10.21 20.16
C GLU A 105 3.06 -10.42 21.30
N ALA A 106 4.32 -9.96 21.14
CA ALA A 106 5.32 -10.04 22.19
C ALA A 106 4.92 -9.23 23.44
N ASN A 107 4.38 -8.04 23.25
CA ASN A 107 3.88 -7.19 24.34
C ASN A 107 2.70 -7.83 25.07
N MET A 108 1.79 -8.52 24.35
CA MET A 108 0.69 -9.28 24.95
C MET A 108 1.24 -10.44 25.80
N LEU A 109 2.16 -11.23 25.25
CA LEU A 109 2.75 -12.39 25.93
C LEU A 109 3.47 -11.99 27.22
N GLN A 110 4.19 -10.86 27.20
CA GLN A 110 4.85 -10.31 28.39
C GLN A 110 3.84 -9.89 29.48
N LYS A 111 2.73 -9.26 29.10
CA LYS A 111 1.68 -8.86 30.05
C LYS A 111 0.97 -10.05 30.69
N GLU A 112 0.86 -11.15 29.95
CA GLU A 112 0.22 -12.39 30.40
C GLU A 112 1.20 -13.34 31.10
N THR A 113 2.48 -12.97 31.23
CA THR A 113 3.47 -13.81 31.90
C THR A 113 3.17 -13.89 33.40
N VAL A 114 2.79 -15.08 33.86
CA VAL A 114 2.55 -15.40 35.27
C VAL A 114 3.76 -16.14 35.84
N ASP A 115 4.19 -15.75 37.03
CA ASP A 115 5.24 -16.46 37.78
C ASP A 115 4.67 -17.76 38.37
N MET A 116 5.04 -18.89 37.77
CA MET A 116 4.62 -20.24 38.19
C MET A 116 5.31 -20.74 39.47
N THR A 117 6.27 -19.99 40.03
CA THR A 117 7.01 -20.36 41.25
C THR A 117 6.42 -19.77 42.52
N LEU A 118 5.43 -18.87 42.38
CA LEU A 118 4.78 -18.23 43.52
C LEU A 118 4.15 -19.29 44.45
N PRO A 119 4.35 -19.15 45.78
CA PRO A 119 3.78 -20.09 46.73
C PRO A 119 2.26 -20.02 46.68
N ILE A 120 1.64 -21.15 46.33
CA ILE A 120 0.19 -21.30 46.38
C ILE A 120 -0.27 -21.58 47.82
N ASN A 121 -1.42 -21.05 48.20
CA ASN A 121 -2.00 -21.32 49.53
C ASN A 121 -2.52 -22.76 49.59
N ARG A 122 -1.68 -23.70 50.04
CA ARG A 122 -2.04 -25.11 50.22
C ARG A 122 -2.44 -25.35 51.67
N LYS A 123 -3.50 -26.14 51.87
CA LYS A 123 -3.76 -26.75 53.17
C LYS A 123 -2.63 -27.73 53.48
N PRO A 124 -2.08 -27.72 54.70
CA PRO A 124 -1.07 -28.70 55.09
C PRO A 124 -1.65 -30.10 54.97
N LEU A 125 -0.86 -31.03 54.42
CA LEU A 125 -1.20 -32.45 54.45
C LEU A 125 -1.13 -32.89 55.91
N GLY A 126 -2.21 -33.51 56.42
CA GLY A 126 -2.23 -34.03 57.78
C GLY A 126 -1.06 -34.99 58.04
N ALA A 127 -0.52 -34.97 59.25
CA ALA A 127 0.55 -35.87 59.65
C ALA A 127 -0.02 -37.21 60.15
N ARG A 128 0.75 -38.30 60.02
CA ARG A 128 0.44 -39.56 60.70
C ARG A 128 0.61 -39.38 62.20
N HIS A 129 -0.36 -39.84 62.97
CA HIS A 129 -0.28 -39.92 64.42
C HIS A 129 0.78 -40.96 64.84
N PRO A 130 1.52 -40.74 65.95
CA PRO A 130 2.46 -41.74 66.51
C PRO A 130 1.76 -43.03 66.94
#